data_AF-A0A1P8B4V2-F1
#
_entry.id   AF-A0A1P8B4V2-F1
#
_cell.length_a   1.000
_cell.length_b   1.000
_cell.length_c   1.000
_cell.angle_alpha   90.00
_cell.angle_beta   90.00
_cell.angle_gamma   90.00
#
_symmetry.space_group_name_H-M   'P 1'
#
loop_
_entity.id
_entity.type
_entity.pdbx_description
1 polymer ?
#
loop_
_entity_poly.entity_id
_entity_poly.type
_entity_poly.pdbx_seq_one_letter_code
_entity_poly.pdbx_strand_id
1 'polypeptide(L)'
;MLITVGNEILMSNDPNLVNQLLPAMQNVQKALEAVSLGGKIKVSTVNSMTVLGSSDPPSSGSFAAGYQTGLKGILQFLSDTGSPFAINPYPFFAYQSDPRPETLAFCLFEPNAGRVDSKTGIKYTNMFDAQVDAVHSALKSMGFEKVEIVVAETGWASRGDANEVGASVDNAKAYNGNLIAHLRSMVGTPLMPGKPVDTYIFALYDENLKPGPSSERAFGLFKTDLSMVYDVGLAKSSSSSQTPSGKVTSSGWCVPKKGATNEELQASLDWACGHGIDCGAIQPGGACFEPNNVVSHAAYAMNMYFQKSPKQPTDCDFSKTATVTSQNPSYNNCVYPGGGGGGGGGGGGSKAVMNKYVSSDKVEKKNGATEPKVSSSLSFLLIFLSLIFHVYM
;
A
#
# COMPACT_ATOMS: atom_id res chain seq x y z
N MET A 1 18.74 11.47 -4.62
CA MET A 1 18.03 12.53 -5.38
C MET A 1 17.87 12.10 -6.83
N LEU A 2 16.67 12.24 -7.37
CA LEU A 2 16.27 11.85 -8.72
C LEU A 2 15.68 13.06 -9.44
N ILE A 3 16.04 13.26 -10.71
CA ILE A 3 15.36 14.19 -11.62
C ILE A 3 14.56 13.35 -12.61
N THR A 4 13.27 13.60 -12.69
CA THR A 4 12.37 12.96 -13.66
C THR A 4 12.14 13.92 -14.82
N VAL A 5 12.63 13.54 -16.00
CA VAL A 5 12.45 14.27 -17.25
C VAL A 5 11.20 13.71 -17.92
N GLY A 6 10.06 14.33 -17.62
CA GLY A 6 8.74 13.88 -18.10
C GLY A 6 8.00 12.94 -17.15
N ASN A 7 6.67 13.00 -17.22
CA ASN A 7 5.74 12.10 -16.54
C ASN A 7 4.85 11.43 -17.59
N GLU A 8 4.82 10.10 -17.61
CA GLU A 8 4.01 9.23 -18.48
C GLU A 8 4.09 9.55 -19.99
N ILE A 9 5.17 10.19 -20.45
CA ILE A 9 5.32 10.74 -21.81
C ILE A 9 5.14 9.69 -22.92
N LEU A 10 5.45 8.42 -22.67
CA LEU A 10 5.25 7.34 -23.64
C LEU A 10 3.76 7.10 -23.99
N MET A 11 2.82 7.53 -23.14
CA MET A 11 1.38 7.53 -23.43
C MET A 11 0.90 8.77 -24.20
N SER A 12 1.80 9.72 -24.48
CA SER A 12 1.42 10.96 -25.16
C SER A 12 1.05 10.71 -26.62
N ASN A 13 -0.04 11.31 -27.06
CA ASN A 13 -0.44 11.37 -28.47
C ASN A 13 0.42 12.34 -29.31
N ASP A 14 1.45 12.98 -28.73
CA ASP A 14 2.43 13.79 -29.47
C ASP A 14 3.74 13.01 -29.69
N PRO A 15 4.00 12.55 -30.94
CA PRO A 15 5.24 11.84 -31.27
C PRO A 15 6.50 12.68 -31.05
N ASN A 16 6.42 14.01 -31.07
CA ASN A 16 7.58 14.86 -30.82
C ASN A 16 8.02 14.78 -29.36
N LEU A 17 7.07 14.79 -28.41
CA LEU A 17 7.40 14.61 -26.99
C LEU A 17 8.02 13.24 -26.73
N VAL A 18 7.45 12.17 -27.32
CA VAL A 18 8.01 10.80 -27.21
C VAL A 18 9.43 10.74 -27.78
N ASN A 19 9.66 11.29 -28.97
CA ASN A 19 10.97 11.26 -29.64
C ASN A 19 12.03 12.13 -28.96
N GLN A 20 11.65 13.21 -28.26
CA GLN A 20 12.57 14.10 -27.56
C GLN A 20 12.88 13.68 -26.11
N LEU A 21 12.17 12.68 -25.56
CA LEU A 21 12.31 12.22 -24.17
C LEU A 21 13.75 11.78 -23.83
N LEU A 22 14.30 10.82 -24.59
CA LEU A 22 15.66 10.32 -24.37
C LEU A 22 16.74 11.39 -24.63
N PRO A 23 16.70 12.18 -25.72
CA PRO A 23 17.58 13.34 -25.89
C PRO A 23 17.54 14.33 -24.71
N ALA A 24 16.37 14.62 -24.15
CA ALA A 24 16.23 15.50 -23.00
C ALA A 24 16.88 14.89 -21.74
N MET A 25 16.65 13.60 -21.45
CA MET A 25 17.31 12.87 -20.35
C MET A 25 18.84 12.92 -20.49
N GLN A 26 19.36 12.66 -21.68
CA GLN A 26 20.80 12.72 -21.96
C GLN A 26 21.39 14.13 -21.78
N ASN A 27 20.65 15.18 -22.17
CA ASN A 27 21.11 16.56 -21.99
C ASN A 27 21.13 16.99 -20.51
N VAL A 28 20.14 16.57 -19.71
CA VAL A 28 20.15 16.79 -18.25
C VAL A 28 21.31 16.05 -17.58
N GLN A 29 21.57 14.79 -17.98
CA GLN A 29 22.71 14.01 -17.47
C GLN A 29 24.05 14.70 -17.77
N LYS A 30 24.28 15.13 -19.02
CA LYS A 30 25.49 15.88 -19.40
C LYS A 30 25.66 17.18 -18.60
N ALA A 31 24.56 17.89 -18.33
CA ALA A 31 24.59 19.10 -17.51
C ALA A 31 24.99 18.81 -16.06
N LEU A 32 24.49 17.71 -15.46
CA LEU A 32 24.88 17.25 -14.13
C LEU A 32 26.35 16.81 -14.07
N GLU A 33 26.84 16.13 -15.10
CA GLU A 33 28.24 15.71 -15.23
C GLU A 33 29.18 16.93 -15.30
N ALA A 34 28.83 17.94 -16.11
CA ALA A 34 29.60 19.18 -16.25
C ALA A 34 29.79 19.95 -14.93
N VAL A 35 28.90 19.77 -13.95
CA VAL A 35 28.99 20.36 -12.60
C VAL A 35 29.39 19.37 -11.50
N SER A 36 29.95 18.20 -11.86
CA SER A 36 30.40 17.16 -10.92
C SER A 36 29.30 16.60 -9.99
N LEU A 37 28.04 16.61 -10.47
CA LEU A 37 26.86 16.02 -9.84
C LEU A 37 26.40 14.73 -10.52
N GLY A 38 26.97 14.38 -11.69
CA GLY A 38 26.78 13.09 -12.35
C GLY A 38 27.00 11.92 -11.38
N GLY A 39 26.07 10.96 -11.37
CA GLY A 39 26.07 9.82 -10.47
C GLY A 39 25.56 10.09 -9.04
N LYS A 40 25.67 11.33 -8.53
CA LYS A 40 25.08 11.76 -7.23
C LYS A 40 23.60 12.09 -7.38
N ILE A 41 23.25 12.74 -8.49
CA ILE A 41 21.89 13.00 -8.94
C ILE A 41 21.63 12.05 -10.11
N LYS A 42 20.54 11.28 -10.03
CA LYS A 42 20.13 10.34 -11.08
C LYS A 42 19.10 10.99 -12.00
N VAL A 43 19.02 10.53 -13.25
CA VAL A 43 18.07 11.03 -14.25
C VAL A 43 17.21 9.87 -14.74
N SER A 44 15.89 10.04 -14.70
CA SER A 44 14.93 9.05 -15.19
C SER A 44 13.73 9.72 -15.87
N THR A 45 12.75 8.95 -16.29
CA THR A 45 11.41 9.40 -16.69
C THR A 45 10.40 8.57 -15.93
N VAL A 46 9.28 9.16 -15.49
CA VAL A 46 8.20 8.40 -14.87
C VAL A 46 7.36 7.74 -15.95
N ASN A 47 6.95 6.50 -15.71
CA ASN A 47 6.13 5.70 -16.62
C ASN A 47 4.82 5.30 -15.92
N SER A 48 3.77 5.11 -16.70
CA SER A 48 2.53 4.47 -16.22
C SER A 48 2.65 2.94 -16.32
N MET A 49 1.89 2.17 -15.53
CA MET A 49 1.82 0.71 -15.67
C MET A 49 1.30 0.23 -17.05
N THR A 50 0.64 1.10 -17.81
CA THR A 50 0.15 0.84 -19.17
C THR A 50 1.26 0.53 -20.18
N VAL A 51 2.54 0.80 -19.85
CA VAL A 51 3.67 0.38 -20.68
C VAL A 51 3.85 -1.14 -20.75
N LEU A 52 3.23 -1.89 -19.84
CA LEU A 52 3.21 -3.35 -19.83
C LEU A 52 2.13 -3.91 -20.78
N GLY A 53 2.49 -4.91 -21.57
CA GLY A 53 1.57 -5.70 -22.39
C GLY A 53 1.11 -7.00 -21.71
N SER A 54 1.87 -7.46 -20.72
CA SER A 54 1.50 -8.56 -19.83
C SER A 54 2.05 -8.32 -18.43
N SER A 55 1.29 -8.68 -17.41
CA SER A 55 1.60 -8.47 -15.99
C SER A 55 0.96 -9.49 -15.03
N ASP A 56 0.11 -10.39 -15.54
CA ASP A 56 -0.54 -11.44 -14.74
C ASP A 56 -0.30 -12.81 -15.42
N PRO A 57 0.28 -13.81 -14.73
CA PRO A 57 0.91 -13.69 -13.42
C PRO A 57 2.19 -12.82 -13.50
N PRO A 58 2.73 -12.27 -12.39
CA PRO A 58 3.85 -11.30 -12.44
C PRO A 58 5.07 -11.76 -13.24
N SER A 59 5.42 -13.06 -13.22
CA SER A 59 6.50 -13.63 -14.05
C SER A 59 6.25 -13.60 -15.57
N SER A 60 5.06 -13.22 -16.03
CA SER A 60 4.74 -12.91 -17.43
C SER A 60 5.07 -11.47 -17.84
N GLY A 61 5.47 -10.64 -16.88
CA GLY A 61 5.81 -9.23 -17.03
C GLY A 61 6.60 -8.95 -18.30
N SER A 62 6.03 -8.13 -19.18
CA SER A 62 6.66 -7.74 -20.44
C SER A 62 6.09 -6.42 -20.95
N PHE A 63 6.95 -5.56 -21.51
CA PHE A 63 6.54 -4.30 -22.10
C PHE A 63 5.74 -4.51 -23.40
N ALA A 64 4.68 -3.73 -23.60
CA ALA A 64 3.84 -3.84 -24.79
C ALA A 64 4.64 -3.47 -26.05
N ALA A 65 4.40 -4.18 -27.16
CA ALA A 65 5.21 -4.08 -28.38
C ALA A 65 5.37 -2.65 -28.91
N GLY A 66 4.33 -1.81 -28.77
CA GLY A 66 4.37 -0.39 -29.18
C GLY A 66 5.37 0.46 -28.40
N TYR A 67 5.68 0.12 -27.14
CA TYR A 67 6.59 0.89 -26.29
C TYR A 67 8.02 0.36 -26.27
N GLN A 68 8.25 -0.90 -26.67
CA GLN A 68 9.57 -1.54 -26.57
C GLN A 68 10.70 -0.77 -27.26
N THR A 69 10.44 -0.16 -28.42
CA THR A 69 11.45 0.62 -29.17
C THR A 69 11.90 1.86 -28.39
N GLY A 70 10.95 2.65 -27.88
CA GLY A 70 11.25 3.85 -27.07
C GLY A 70 11.90 3.48 -25.74
N LEU A 71 11.35 2.46 -25.06
CA LEU A 71 11.88 1.97 -23.79
C LEU A 71 13.30 1.42 -23.92
N LYS A 72 13.66 0.69 -25.00
CA LYS A 72 14.99 0.09 -25.12
C LYS A 72 16.13 1.12 -25.00
N GLY A 73 15.97 2.29 -25.62
CA GLY A 73 16.95 3.38 -25.51
C GLY A 73 16.99 4.01 -24.11
N ILE A 74 15.83 4.16 -23.47
CA ILE A 74 15.71 4.67 -22.09
C ILE A 74 16.35 3.69 -21.10
N LEU A 75 16.01 2.40 -21.17
CA LEU A 75 16.55 1.35 -20.30
C LEU A 75 18.08 1.21 -20.43
N GLN A 76 18.62 1.35 -21.65
CA GLN A 76 20.07 1.40 -21.85
C GLN A 76 20.69 2.60 -21.12
N PHE A 77 20.14 3.81 -21.31
CA PHE A 77 20.60 5.00 -20.60
C PHE A 77 20.49 4.89 -19.06
N LEU A 78 19.41 4.29 -18.55
CA LEU A 78 19.23 4.04 -17.12
C LEU A 78 20.30 3.07 -16.60
N SER A 79 20.56 1.97 -17.32
CA SER A 79 21.64 1.03 -17.01
C SER A 79 23.01 1.70 -17.02
N ASP A 80 23.34 2.46 -18.07
CA ASP A 80 24.65 3.09 -18.25
C ASP A 80 24.94 4.17 -17.19
N THR A 81 23.91 4.88 -16.72
CA THR A 81 24.03 5.91 -15.66
C THR A 81 23.80 5.36 -14.25
N GLY A 82 23.40 4.09 -14.12
CA GLY A 82 22.93 3.49 -12.87
C GLY A 82 21.76 4.27 -12.27
N SER A 83 20.81 4.73 -13.10
CA SER A 83 19.59 5.43 -12.71
C SER A 83 18.41 4.46 -12.67
N PRO A 84 17.40 4.68 -11.80
CA PRO A 84 16.29 3.75 -11.64
C PRO A 84 15.23 3.90 -12.73
N PHE A 85 14.49 2.84 -12.99
CA PHE A 85 13.23 2.88 -13.73
C PHE A 85 12.10 3.38 -12.81
N ALA A 86 11.58 4.57 -13.12
CA ALA A 86 10.49 5.18 -12.35
C ALA A 86 9.12 4.80 -12.94
N ILE A 87 8.21 4.34 -12.09
CA ILE A 87 6.92 3.72 -12.49
C ILE A 87 5.79 4.08 -11.51
N ASN A 88 4.56 4.13 -12.01
CA ASN A 88 3.34 4.48 -11.26
C ASN A 88 2.36 3.28 -11.10
N PRO A 89 2.63 2.32 -10.19
CA PRO A 89 1.70 1.24 -9.85
C PRO A 89 0.55 1.75 -8.99
N TYR A 90 -0.68 1.59 -9.47
CA TYR A 90 -1.90 1.95 -8.73
C TYR A 90 -2.82 0.73 -8.56
N PRO A 91 -2.79 0.05 -7.39
CA PRO A 91 -3.75 -0.98 -7.02
C PRO A 91 -5.22 -0.50 -6.99
N PHE A 92 -5.43 0.81 -6.81
CA PHE A 92 -6.75 1.46 -6.88
C PHE A 92 -7.44 1.24 -8.24
N PHE A 93 -6.78 1.56 -9.36
CA PHE A 93 -7.35 1.37 -10.71
C PHE A 93 -7.51 -0.12 -11.07
N ALA A 94 -6.64 -0.99 -10.54
CA ALA A 94 -6.79 -2.44 -10.67
C ALA A 94 -8.05 -2.95 -9.94
N TYR A 95 -8.35 -2.42 -8.75
CA TYR A 95 -9.60 -2.71 -8.04
C TYR A 95 -10.84 -2.13 -8.73
N GLN A 96 -10.79 -0.92 -9.28
CA GLN A 96 -11.91 -0.37 -10.07
C GLN A 96 -12.26 -1.26 -11.27
N SER A 97 -11.26 -1.90 -11.89
CA SER A 97 -11.44 -2.86 -13.00
C SER A 97 -11.94 -4.23 -12.54
N ASP A 98 -11.74 -4.57 -11.27
CA ASP A 98 -12.11 -5.85 -10.63
C ASP A 98 -12.62 -5.60 -9.20
N PRO A 99 -13.89 -5.15 -9.04
CA PRO A 99 -14.40 -4.66 -7.75
C PRO A 99 -14.77 -5.78 -6.75
N ARG A 100 -14.23 -6.99 -6.90
CA ARG A 100 -14.53 -8.14 -6.02
C ARG A 100 -13.89 -7.99 -4.63
N PRO A 101 -14.53 -8.46 -3.54
CA PRO A 101 -13.99 -8.32 -2.19
C PRO A 101 -12.60 -8.93 -1.99
N GLU A 102 -12.31 -10.07 -2.61
CA GLU A 102 -10.97 -10.69 -2.56
C GLU A 102 -9.89 -9.87 -3.29
N THR A 103 -10.28 -9.05 -4.27
CA THR A 103 -9.40 -8.11 -4.95
C THR A 103 -9.19 -6.85 -4.14
N LEU A 104 -10.22 -6.36 -3.43
CA LEU A 104 -10.07 -5.25 -2.49
C LEU A 104 -9.03 -5.61 -1.41
N ALA A 105 -9.23 -6.73 -0.71
CA ALA A 105 -8.31 -7.18 0.33
C ALA A 105 -6.87 -7.37 -0.19
N PHE A 106 -6.72 -7.92 -1.39
CA PHE A 106 -5.42 -8.06 -2.06
C PHE A 106 -4.80 -6.71 -2.45
N CYS A 107 -5.58 -5.71 -2.85
CA CYS A 107 -5.07 -4.37 -3.13
C CYS A 107 -4.75 -3.56 -1.85
N LEU A 108 -5.47 -3.78 -0.75
CA LEU A 108 -5.31 -3.09 0.53
C LEU A 108 -4.29 -3.74 1.49
N PHE A 109 -3.56 -4.78 1.05
CA PHE A 109 -2.65 -5.60 1.88
C PHE A 109 -3.35 -6.31 3.07
N GLU A 110 -4.67 -6.48 3.02
CA GLU A 110 -5.44 -7.15 4.08
C GLU A 110 -5.32 -8.67 4.00
N PRO A 111 -5.63 -9.43 5.09
CA PRO A 111 -5.61 -10.88 5.07
C PRO A 111 -6.49 -11.48 3.96
N ASN A 112 -5.85 -12.13 2.99
CA ASN A 112 -6.52 -12.75 1.84
C ASN A 112 -5.85 -14.08 1.46
N ALA A 113 -6.47 -14.83 0.55
CA ALA A 113 -5.98 -16.15 0.13
C ALA A 113 -4.63 -16.10 -0.59
N GLY A 114 -4.22 -14.94 -1.10
CA GLY A 114 -3.09 -14.72 -2.00
C GLY A 114 -3.35 -15.20 -3.43
N ARG A 115 -2.54 -14.74 -4.37
CA ARG A 115 -2.56 -15.16 -5.78
C ARG A 115 -1.26 -15.91 -6.07
N VAL A 116 -1.37 -17.14 -6.57
CA VAL A 116 -0.21 -17.97 -6.94
C VAL A 116 0.13 -17.71 -8.41
N ASP A 117 1.35 -17.26 -8.66
CA ASP A 117 1.92 -17.17 -9.99
C ASP A 117 2.01 -18.56 -10.62
N SER A 118 1.27 -18.77 -11.71
CA SER A 118 1.07 -20.09 -12.31
C SER A 118 2.30 -20.65 -13.04
N LYS A 119 3.36 -19.86 -13.23
CA LYS A 119 4.60 -20.30 -13.89
C LYS A 119 5.72 -20.60 -12.90
N THR A 120 5.77 -19.86 -11.78
CA THR A 120 6.86 -19.92 -10.79
C THR A 120 6.43 -20.55 -9.47
N GLY A 121 5.13 -20.63 -9.17
CA GLY A 121 4.60 -21.06 -7.89
C GLY A 121 4.70 -20.01 -6.78
N ILE A 122 5.23 -18.81 -7.06
CA ILE A 122 5.36 -17.72 -6.10
C ILE A 122 3.97 -17.23 -5.68
N LYS A 123 3.72 -17.14 -4.38
CA LYS A 123 2.47 -16.63 -3.83
C LYS A 123 2.61 -15.15 -3.47
N TYR A 124 1.92 -14.30 -4.22
CA TYR A 124 1.75 -12.89 -3.89
C TYR A 124 0.60 -12.74 -2.89
N THR A 125 0.78 -11.91 -1.86
CA THR A 125 -0.26 -11.61 -0.86
C THR A 125 -0.86 -10.22 -1.02
N ASN A 126 -0.27 -9.35 -1.84
CA ASN A 126 -0.80 -8.04 -2.16
C ASN A 126 -0.56 -7.64 -3.63
N MET A 127 -1.33 -6.68 -4.13
CA MET A 127 -1.26 -6.18 -5.51
C MET A 127 -0.02 -5.35 -5.81
N PHE A 128 0.51 -4.62 -4.82
CA PHE A 128 1.67 -3.75 -5.01
C PHE A 128 2.91 -4.56 -5.40
N ASP A 129 3.23 -5.61 -4.62
CA ASP A 129 4.32 -6.54 -4.93
C ASP A 129 4.14 -7.19 -6.30
N ALA A 130 2.91 -7.60 -6.63
CA ALA A 130 2.59 -8.23 -7.91
C ALA A 130 2.79 -7.26 -9.10
N GLN A 131 2.40 -5.99 -8.96
CA GLN A 131 2.61 -4.96 -9.97
C GLN A 131 4.10 -4.63 -10.14
N VAL A 132 4.83 -4.48 -9.03
CA VAL A 132 6.27 -4.19 -9.04
C VAL A 132 7.08 -5.36 -9.62
N ASP A 133 6.75 -6.60 -9.27
CA ASP A 133 7.45 -7.79 -9.79
C ASP A 133 7.11 -8.11 -11.25
N ALA A 134 5.95 -7.64 -11.74
CA ALA A 134 5.66 -7.60 -13.17
C ALA A 134 6.57 -6.62 -13.92
N VAL A 135 6.87 -5.46 -13.33
CA VAL A 135 7.84 -4.49 -13.90
C VAL A 135 9.26 -5.07 -13.87
N HIS A 136 9.69 -5.67 -12.76
CA HIS A 136 10.98 -6.36 -12.66
C HIS A 136 11.12 -7.47 -13.72
N SER A 137 10.07 -8.28 -13.90
CA SER A 137 10.03 -9.32 -14.93
C SER A 137 10.11 -8.75 -16.35
N ALA A 138 9.47 -7.60 -16.61
CA ALA A 138 9.54 -6.91 -17.89
C ALA A 138 10.94 -6.36 -18.18
N LEU A 139 11.58 -5.71 -17.20
CA LEU A 139 12.98 -5.25 -17.29
C LEU A 139 13.91 -6.43 -17.58
N LYS A 140 13.76 -7.54 -16.84
CA LYS A 140 14.51 -8.77 -17.06
C LYS A 140 14.32 -9.35 -18.45
N SER A 141 13.10 -9.36 -18.99
CA SER A 141 12.81 -9.85 -20.35
C SER A 141 13.54 -9.06 -21.45
N MET A 142 13.89 -7.79 -21.19
CA MET A 142 14.66 -6.94 -22.10
C MET A 142 16.17 -6.93 -21.81
N GLY A 143 16.65 -7.70 -20.82
CA GLY A 143 18.06 -7.78 -20.42
C GLY A 143 18.50 -6.74 -19.38
N PHE A 144 17.55 -6.02 -18.77
CA PHE A 144 17.81 -4.91 -17.84
C PHE A 144 17.46 -5.25 -16.38
N GLU A 145 17.62 -6.52 -15.96
CA GLU A 145 17.28 -7.00 -14.61
C GLU A 145 18.01 -6.29 -13.45
N LYS A 146 19.09 -5.55 -13.75
CA LYS A 146 19.87 -4.78 -12.77
C LYS A 146 19.46 -3.31 -12.67
N VAL A 147 18.48 -2.86 -13.47
CA VAL A 147 17.93 -1.52 -13.35
C VAL A 147 16.97 -1.50 -12.16
N GLU A 148 17.37 -0.79 -11.12
CA GLU A 148 16.59 -0.56 -9.90
C GLU A 148 15.22 0.05 -10.21
N ILE A 149 14.19 -0.30 -9.44
CA ILE A 149 12.84 0.25 -9.58
C ILE A 149 12.61 1.33 -8.51
N VAL A 150 11.95 2.42 -8.89
CA VAL A 150 11.40 3.43 -7.98
C VAL A 150 9.92 3.59 -8.29
N VAL A 151 9.07 3.49 -7.27
CA VAL A 151 7.65 3.82 -7.38
C VAL A 151 7.50 5.34 -7.23
N ALA A 152 7.32 6.04 -8.35
CA ALA A 152 7.28 7.50 -8.38
C ALA A 152 5.94 8.08 -7.94
N GLU A 153 4.85 7.33 -8.15
CA GLU A 153 3.54 7.64 -7.61
C GLU A 153 2.78 6.33 -7.28
N THR A 154 2.14 6.30 -6.11
CA THR A 154 1.11 5.30 -5.79
C THR A 154 0.20 5.83 -4.69
N GLY A 155 -1.06 5.45 -4.69
CA GLY A 155 -2.04 5.96 -3.72
C GLY A 155 -3.44 5.43 -3.94
N TRP A 156 -4.39 5.98 -3.18
CA TRP A 156 -5.78 5.57 -3.20
C TRP A 156 -6.69 6.75 -2.85
N ALA A 157 -7.73 6.97 -3.65
CA ALA A 157 -8.61 8.12 -3.49
C ALA A 157 -9.56 7.97 -2.29
N SER A 158 -9.65 9.02 -1.47
CA SER A 158 -10.50 9.07 -0.27
C SER A 158 -12.00 9.30 -0.57
N ARG A 159 -12.30 9.79 -1.77
CA ARG A 159 -13.64 10.13 -2.29
C ARG A 159 -13.60 9.96 -3.81
N GLY A 160 -14.75 9.81 -4.47
CA GLY A 160 -14.86 9.70 -5.92
C GLY A 160 -16.31 9.79 -6.38
N ASP A 161 -16.51 9.72 -7.70
CA ASP A 161 -17.84 9.72 -8.29
C ASP A 161 -18.57 8.39 -8.01
N ALA A 162 -19.89 8.34 -8.20
CA ALA A 162 -20.70 7.17 -7.80
C ALA A 162 -20.32 5.86 -8.53
N ASN A 163 -19.58 5.94 -9.63
CA ASN A 163 -19.03 4.83 -10.40
C ASN A 163 -17.56 4.49 -10.04
N GLU A 164 -16.91 5.24 -9.17
CA GLU A 164 -15.51 5.05 -8.76
C GLU A 164 -15.39 4.10 -7.57
N VAL A 165 -15.78 2.84 -7.80
CA VAL A 165 -15.87 1.80 -6.76
C VAL A 165 -14.55 1.68 -6.00
N GLY A 166 -14.64 1.72 -4.67
CA GLY A 166 -13.49 1.62 -3.77
C GLY A 166 -12.93 2.95 -3.26
N ALA A 167 -13.30 4.09 -3.85
CA ALA A 167 -12.89 5.39 -3.33
C ALA A 167 -13.58 5.68 -1.98
N SER A 168 -12.83 5.64 -0.88
CA SER A 168 -13.32 5.90 0.48
C SER A 168 -12.18 6.26 1.42
N VAL A 169 -12.48 7.00 2.50
CA VAL A 169 -11.49 7.34 3.53
C VAL A 169 -10.90 6.09 4.18
N ASP A 170 -11.71 5.07 4.45
CA ASP A 170 -11.26 3.83 5.09
C ASP A 170 -10.32 3.03 4.19
N ASN A 171 -10.65 2.88 2.90
CA ASN A 171 -9.79 2.20 1.93
C ASN A 171 -8.51 3.00 1.66
N ALA A 172 -8.60 4.33 1.57
CA ALA A 172 -7.43 5.19 1.38
C ALA A 172 -6.47 5.15 2.57
N LYS A 173 -7.01 5.10 3.79
CA LYS A 173 -6.25 4.91 5.02
C LYS A 173 -5.63 3.50 5.10
N ALA A 174 -6.40 2.47 4.78
CA ALA A 174 -5.92 1.08 4.75
C ALA A 174 -4.78 0.92 3.73
N TYR A 175 -4.98 1.39 2.49
CA TYR A 175 -3.97 1.30 1.44
C TYR A 175 -2.66 1.99 1.84
N ASN A 176 -2.71 3.29 2.12
CA ASN A 176 -1.52 4.08 2.41
C ASN A 176 -0.85 3.64 3.73
N GLY A 177 -1.63 3.36 4.76
CA GLY A 177 -1.12 2.88 6.05
C GLY A 177 -0.44 1.51 5.96
N ASN A 178 -1.04 0.56 5.24
CA ASN A 178 -0.48 -0.78 5.08
C ASN A 178 0.70 -0.80 4.10
N LEU A 179 0.70 0.04 3.05
CA LEU A 179 1.88 0.27 2.20
C LEU A 179 3.06 0.79 3.04
N ILE A 180 2.85 1.80 3.88
CA ILE A 180 3.87 2.33 4.79
C ILE A 180 4.38 1.23 5.74
N ALA A 181 3.48 0.40 6.29
CA ALA A 181 3.87 -0.71 7.16
C ALA A 181 4.68 -1.79 6.42
N HIS A 182 4.28 -2.15 5.20
CA HIS A 182 5.01 -3.07 4.33
C HIS A 182 6.41 -2.55 4.01
N LEU A 183 6.54 -1.29 3.57
CA LEU A 183 7.84 -0.68 3.26
C LEU A 183 8.75 -0.62 4.50
N ARG A 184 8.20 -0.22 5.66
CA ARG A 184 8.92 -0.21 6.96
C ARG A 184 9.33 -1.59 7.45
N SER A 185 8.72 -2.67 6.96
CA SER A 185 9.10 -4.04 7.32
C SER A 185 10.39 -4.52 6.66
N MET A 186 10.89 -3.80 5.66
CA MET A 186 12.09 -4.12 4.86
C MET A 186 12.02 -5.47 4.11
N VAL A 187 10.85 -6.12 4.04
CA VAL A 187 10.70 -7.45 3.44
C VAL A 187 10.97 -7.47 1.93
N GLY A 188 10.72 -6.34 1.24
CA GLY A 188 10.81 -6.24 -0.21
C GLY A 188 9.69 -7.01 -0.92
N THR A 189 9.85 -7.22 -2.22
CA THR A 189 8.90 -8.02 -3.02
C THR A 189 9.38 -9.48 -3.14
N PRO A 190 8.52 -10.43 -3.55
CA PRO A 190 8.94 -11.82 -3.77
C PRO A 190 10.11 -12.02 -4.75
N LEU A 191 10.26 -11.20 -5.80
CA LEU A 191 11.42 -11.23 -6.71
C LEU A 191 12.58 -10.33 -6.27
N MET A 192 12.36 -9.35 -5.39
CA MET A 192 13.38 -8.45 -4.84
C MET A 192 13.36 -8.45 -3.29
N PRO A 193 13.64 -9.59 -2.64
CA PRO A 193 13.50 -9.73 -1.19
C PRO A 193 14.60 -9.02 -0.40
N GLY A 194 14.26 -8.58 0.81
CA GLY A 194 15.20 -7.99 1.78
C GLY A 194 15.59 -6.53 1.51
N LYS A 195 14.94 -5.88 0.53
CA LYS A 195 15.11 -4.47 0.21
C LYS A 195 13.75 -3.86 -0.12
N PRO A 196 13.26 -2.83 0.60
CA PRO A 196 12.04 -2.13 0.19
C PRO A 196 12.28 -1.36 -1.11
N VAL A 197 11.22 -1.16 -1.87
CA VAL A 197 11.26 -0.35 -3.09
C VAL A 197 11.04 1.12 -2.70
N ASP A 198 11.94 2.01 -3.11
CA ASP A 198 11.81 3.45 -2.91
C ASP A 198 10.47 3.92 -3.50
N THR A 199 9.58 4.42 -2.63
CA THR A 199 8.16 4.63 -2.96
C THR A 199 7.69 6.01 -2.50
N TYR A 200 7.05 6.74 -3.41
CA TYR A 200 6.48 8.07 -3.17
C TYR A 200 4.94 7.97 -3.19
N ILE A 201 4.30 8.44 -2.11
CA ILE A 201 2.84 8.39 -1.96
C ILE A 201 2.21 9.59 -2.69
N PHE A 202 1.29 9.28 -3.60
CA PHE A 202 0.42 10.24 -4.27
C PHE A 202 -0.89 10.40 -3.48
N ALA A 203 -1.19 11.54 -2.85
CA ALA A 203 -0.41 12.77 -2.79
C ALA A 203 -0.44 13.41 -1.39
N LEU A 204 0.36 14.45 -1.17
CA LEU A 204 0.37 15.16 0.11
C LEU A 204 -0.96 15.90 0.37
N TYR A 205 -1.53 16.54 -0.66
CA TYR A 205 -2.74 17.36 -0.54
C TYR A 205 -3.83 16.95 -1.55
N ASP A 206 -5.09 17.16 -1.19
CA ASP A 206 -6.22 17.13 -2.12
C ASP A 206 -6.09 18.28 -3.14
N GLU A 207 -5.93 17.95 -4.42
CA GLU A 207 -5.72 18.91 -5.51
C GLU A 207 -7.05 19.30 -6.17
N ASN A 208 -7.75 20.28 -5.61
CA ASN A 208 -9.09 20.67 -6.03
C ASN A 208 -9.23 21.17 -7.50
N LEU A 209 -8.12 21.50 -8.17
CA LEU A 209 -8.08 21.92 -9.58
C LEU A 209 -7.75 20.78 -10.57
N LYS A 210 -7.50 19.54 -10.10
CA LYS A 210 -7.21 18.42 -11.02
C LYS A 210 -8.43 18.10 -11.91
N PRO A 211 -8.25 17.99 -13.24
CA PRO A 211 -9.31 17.61 -14.17
C PRO A 211 -9.65 16.11 -14.04
N GLY A 212 -10.71 15.67 -14.73
CA GLY A 212 -11.11 14.26 -14.74
C GLY A 212 -12.11 13.88 -13.62
N PRO A 213 -12.22 12.58 -13.27
CA PRO A 213 -13.10 12.07 -12.22
C PRO A 213 -12.90 12.74 -10.86
N SER A 214 -13.84 12.64 -9.93
CA SER A 214 -13.67 13.30 -8.62
C SER A 214 -12.66 12.63 -7.68
N SER A 215 -12.27 11.39 -7.94
CA SER A 215 -11.12 10.74 -7.28
C SER A 215 -9.81 11.52 -7.45
N GLU A 216 -9.55 12.08 -8.63
CA GLU A 216 -8.36 12.88 -8.94
C GLU A 216 -8.18 14.09 -8.00
N ARG A 217 -9.26 14.56 -7.37
CA ARG A 217 -9.29 15.69 -6.42
C ARG A 217 -9.27 15.25 -4.94
N ALA A 218 -9.02 13.96 -4.68
CA ALA A 218 -9.25 13.30 -3.38
C ALA A 218 -8.15 12.30 -2.94
N PHE A 219 -6.98 12.30 -3.59
CA PHE A 219 -5.82 11.45 -3.24
C PHE A 219 -4.96 11.98 -2.07
N GLY A 220 -5.31 13.13 -1.47
CA GLY A 220 -4.51 13.77 -0.43
C GLY A 220 -4.49 12.99 0.89
N LEU A 221 -3.32 12.92 1.52
CA LEU A 221 -3.21 12.63 2.96
C LEU A 221 -3.78 13.80 3.80
N PHE A 222 -3.66 15.03 3.28
CA PHE A 222 -4.17 16.27 3.86
C PHE A 222 -5.11 16.99 2.88
N LYS A 223 -5.97 17.86 3.40
CA LYS A 223 -6.74 18.82 2.60
C LYS A 223 -5.92 20.10 2.39
N THR A 224 -6.41 20.98 1.51
CA THR A 224 -5.80 22.30 1.25
C THR A 224 -5.79 23.24 2.47
N ASP A 225 -6.62 22.98 3.49
CA ASP A 225 -6.63 23.70 4.78
C ASP A 225 -5.62 23.14 5.81
N LEU A 226 -4.74 22.21 5.39
CA LEU A 226 -3.77 21.47 6.20
C LEU A 226 -4.38 20.50 7.23
N SER A 227 -5.70 20.31 7.27
CA SER A 227 -6.31 19.22 8.06
C SER A 227 -6.01 17.87 7.43
N MET A 228 -5.72 16.85 8.24
CA MET A 228 -5.58 15.47 7.74
C MET A 228 -6.92 14.97 7.18
N VAL A 229 -6.89 14.27 6.05
CA VAL A 229 -8.03 13.48 5.58
C VAL A 229 -8.13 12.21 6.43
N TYR A 230 -6.99 11.58 6.70
CA TYR A 230 -6.82 10.42 7.58
C TYR A 230 -5.35 10.33 8.05
N ASP A 231 -5.11 9.78 9.24
CA ASP A 231 -3.75 9.57 9.76
C ASP A 231 -3.19 8.21 9.28
N VAL A 232 -1.96 8.25 8.76
CA VAL A 232 -1.16 7.12 8.26
C VAL A 232 0.15 6.92 9.02
N GLY A 233 0.38 7.64 10.13
CA GLY A 233 1.57 7.46 10.97
C GLY A 233 2.88 7.95 10.34
N LEU A 234 2.84 9.06 9.59
CA LEU A 234 4.01 9.75 9.03
C LEU A 234 4.49 10.94 9.89
N ALA A 235 3.62 11.53 10.70
CA ALA A 235 4.00 12.63 11.58
C ALA A 235 4.96 12.12 12.68
N LYS A 236 6.19 12.66 12.72
CA LYS A 236 7.05 12.51 13.90
C LYS A 236 6.37 13.21 15.07
N SER A 237 6.16 12.49 16.17
CA SER A 237 5.83 13.12 17.45
C SER A 237 6.94 14.10 17.81
N SER A 238 6.60 15.38 17.92
CA SER A 238 7.54 16.39 18.40
C SER A 238 7.89 16.06 19.84
N SER A 239 9.17 15.80 20.08
CA SER A 239 9.71 15.53 21.41
C SER A 239 9.75 16.83 22.24
N SER A 240 8.60 17.27 22.73
CA SER A 240 8.51 18.26 23.80
C SER A 240 8.73 17.57 25.14
N SER A 241 9.77 17.99 25.84
CA SER A 241 10.20 17.41 27.12
C SER A 241 9.20 17.70 28.24
N GLN A 242 8.20 16.83 28.40
CA GLN A 242 7.48 16.64 29.66
C GLN A 242 7.57 15.16 30.05
N THR A 243 8.08 14.92 31.25
CA THR A 243 8.46 13.59 31.75
C THR A 243 7.71 13.33 33.06
N PRO A 244 7.19 12.12 33.37
CA PRO A 244 6.99 10.93 32.54
C PRO A 244 5.55 10.35 32.58
N SER A 245 4.91 10.14 31.42
CA SER A 245 3.84 9.13 31.17
C SER A 245 3.36 9.26 29.73
N GLY A 246 3.23 8.22 28.90
CA GLY A 246 3.58 6.81 29.05
C GLY A 246 3.62 6.13 27.67
N LYS A 247 4.15 4.91 27.59
CA LYS A 247 4.23 4.16 26.31
C LYS A 247 2.84 3.78 25.77
N VAL A 248 2.67 3.96 24.46
CA VAL A 248 2.03 3.07 23.46
C VAL A 248 1.23 1.86 24.00
N THR A 249 0.00 1.62 23.50
CA THR A 249 -0.44 0.37 22.81
C THR A 249 -1.97 0.13 22.78
N SER A 250 -2.40 -0.64 21.75
CA SER A 250 -3.62 -1.46 21.62
C SER A 250 -4.91 -0.99 22.26
N SER A 251 -5.87 -0.63 21.41
CA SER A 251 -7.21 -0.25 21.81
C SER A 251 -8.18 -1.46 21.89
N GLY A 252 -7.86 -2.47 22.69
CA GLY A 252 -8.81 -3.56 23.01
C GLY A 252 -8.32 -4.52 24.08
N TRP A 253 -9.26 -5.09 24.83
CA TRP A 253 -9.06 -6.21 25.77
C TRP A 253 -9.56 -7.51 25.13
N CYS A 254 -8.95 -8.65 25.42
CA CYS A 254 -9.50 -9.95 25.04
C CYS A 254 -10.36 -10.54 26.17
N VAL A 255 -11.58 -10.98 25.86
CA VAL A 255 -12.51 -11.57 26.84
C VAL A 255 -13.31 -12.76 26.24
N PRO A 256 -13.84 -13.68 27.07
CA PRO A 256 -14.71 -14.77 26.61
C PRO A 256 -15.97 -14.29 25.89
N LYS A 257 -16.40 -15.02 24.85
CA LYS A 257 -17.70 -14.84 24.20
C LYS A 257 -18.83 -15.34 25.10
N LYS A 258 -19.97 -14.64 25.09
CA LYS A 258 -21.21 -15.16 25.69
C LYS A 258 -21.66 -16.40 24.94
N GLY A 259 -21.62 -17.56 25.60
CA GLY A 259 -22.03 -18.86 25.05
C GLY A 259 -20.93 -19.92 25.01
N ALA A 260 -19.66 -19.57 25.29
CA ALA A 260 -18.61 -20.57 25.51
C ALA A 260 -18.88 -21.37 26.80
N THR A 261 -18.62 -22.68 26.79
CA THR A 261 -18.85 -23.54 27.95
C THR A 261 -17.66 -23.49 28.93
N ASN A 262 -17.87 -23.92 30.18
CA ASN A 262 -16.79 -23.94 31.17
C ASN A 262 -15.64 -24.88 30.74
N GLU A 263 -15.96 -25.97 30.02
CA GLU A 263 -14.99 -26.93 29.50
C GLU A 263 -14.11 -26.30 28.40
N GLU A 264 -14.72 -25.54 27.48
CA GLU A 264 -14.00 -24.81 26.41
C GLU A 264 -13.11 -23.69 26.98
N LEU A 265 -13.59 -23.00 28.03
CA LEU A 265 -12.85 -21.95 28.71
C LEU A 265 -11.72 -22.51 29.58
N GLN A 266 -11.91 -23.67 30.22
CA GLN A 266 -10.85 -24.37 30.95
C GLN A 266 -9.73 -24.79 30.00
N ALA A 267 -10.05 -25.40 28.85
CA ALA A 267 -9.06 -25.80 27.86
C ALA A 267 -8.25 -24.59 27.31
N SER A 268 -8.92 -23.45 27.15
CA SER A 268 -8.28 -22.20 26.70
C SER A 268 -7.39 -21.56 27.79
N LEU A 269 -7.81 -21.64 29.05
CA LEU A 269 -7.04 -21.22 30.22
C LEU A 269 -5.78 -22.07 30.40
N ASP A 270 -5.92 -23.39 30.38
CA ASP A 270 -4.81 -24.35 30.51
C ASP A 270 -3.78 -24.15 29.39
N TRP A 271 -4.25 -23.94 28.16
CA TRP A 271 -3.37 -23.65 27.02
C TRP A 271 -2.59 -22.34 27.20
N ALA A 272 -3.26 -21.26 27.63
CA ALA A 272 -2.62 -19.95 27.82
C ALA A 272 -1.53 -20.01 28.92
N CYS A 273 -1.84 -20.59 30.06
CA CYS A 273 -0.87 -20.78 31.15
C CYS A 273 0.29 -21.70 30.74
N GLY A 274 0.01 -22.73 29.94
CA GLY A 274 1.04 -23.62 29.37
C GLY A 274 1.95 -22.97 28.33
N HIS A 275 1.50 -21.93 27.63
CA HIS A 275 2.24 -21.25 26.55
C HIS A 275 2.81 -19.89 26.98
N GLY A 276 3.42 -19.86 28.17
CA GLY A 276 4.29 -18.76 28.60
C GLY A 276 3.57 -17.53 29.17
N ILE A 277 2.34 -17.68 29.65
CA ILE A 277 1.62 -16.67 30.44
C ILE A 277 1.74 -17.00 31.93
N ASP A 278 2.09 -15.99 32.72
CA ASP A 278 2.11 -16.13 34.18
C ASP A 278 0.69 -16.03 34.72
N CYS A 279 0.18 -17.18 35.17
CA CYS A 279 -1.15 -17.32 35.76
C CYS A 279 -1.14 -17.22 37.30
N GLY A 280 -0.05 -16.78 37.93
CA GLY A 280 0.02 -16.59 39.38
C GLY A 280 -1.03 -15.62 39.95
N ALA A 281 -1.44 -14.61 39.16
CA ALA A 281 -2.44 -13.63 39.59
C ALA A 281 -3.86 -14.20 39.79
N ILE A 282 -4.15 -15.36 39.19
CA ILE A 282 -5.45 -16.08 39.29
C ILE A 282 -5.34 -17.34 40.18
N GLN A 283 -4.25 -17.53 40.91
CA GLN A 283 -4.12 -18.60 41.92
C GLN A 283 -4.63 -18.13 43.29
N PRO A 284 -4.95 -19.03 44.24
CA PRO A 284 -5.41 -18.65 45.58
C PRO A 284 -4.50 -17.62 46.26
N GLY A 285 -5.08 -16.48 46.65
CA GLY A 285 -4.35 -15.32 47.21
C GLY A 285 -3.86 -14.29 46.17
N GLY A 286 -4.05 -14.55 44.87
CA GLY A 286 -3.76 -13.62 43.78
C GLY A 286 -4.83 -12.53 43.60
N ALA A 287 -4.42 -11.38 43.05
CA ALA A 287 -5.28 -10.20 42.91
C ALA A 287 -6.48 -10.37 41.94
N CYS A 288 -6.43 -11.36 41.06
CA CYS A 288 -7.48 -11.74 40.12
C CYS A 288 -8.10 -13.12 40.43
N PHE A 289 -7.87 -13.66 41.64
CA PHE A 289 -8.44 -14.94 42.05
C PHE A 289 -9.96 -14.87 42.25
N GLU A 290 -10.46 -13.78 42.82
CA GLU A 290 -11.90 -13.58 43.02
C GLU A 290 -12.52 -12.75 41.88
N PRO A 291 -13.70 -13.12 41.35
CA PRO A 291 -14.53 -14.24 41.78
C PRO A 291 -13.95 -15.58 41.28
N ASN A 292 -13.79 -16.54 42.20
CA ASN A 292 -13.19 -17.86 41.92
C ASN A 292 -14.06 -18.73 40.99
N ASN A 293 -13.92 -18.53 39.67
CA ASN A 293 -14.59 -19.30 38.64
C ASN A 293 -13.81 -19.28 37.31
N VAL A 294 -14.00 -20.34 36.51
CA VAL A 294 -13.29 -20.58 35.24
C VAL A 294 -13.43 -19.41 34.26
N VAL A 295 -14.60 -18.78 34.15
CA VAL A 295 -14.84 -17.68 33.20
C VAL A 295 -13.97 -16.46 33.53
N SER A 296 -13.87 -16.10 34.81
CA SER A 296 -13.09 -14.95 35.27
C SER A 296 -11.58 -15.18 35.19
N HIS A 297 -11.13 -16.42 35.45
CA HIS A 297 -9.72 -16.81 35.31
C HIS A 297 -9.28 -16.90 33.85
N ALA A 298 -10.11 -17.52 32.99
CA ALA A 298 -9.87 -17.62 31.55
C ALA A 298 -9.77 -16.23 30.91
N ALA A 299 -10.68 -15.30 31.25
CA ALA A 299 -10.64 -13.94 30.74
C ALA A 299 -9.30 -13.23 31.00
N TYR A 300 -8.75 -13.36 32.21
CA TYR A 300 -7.47 -12.76 32.56
C TYR A 300 -6.31 -13.38 31.76
N ALA A 301 -6.23 -14.71 31.72
CA ALA A 301 -5.18 -15.41 30.99
C ALA A 301 -5.22 -15.13 29.47
N MET A 302 -6.42 -15.11 28.88
CA MET A 302 -6.65 -14.74 27.47
C MET A 302 -6.19 -13.32 27.17
N ASN A 303 -6.53 -12.34 28.01
CA ASN A 303 -6.07 -10.96 27.82
C ASN A 303 -4.55 -10.83 27.99
N MET A 304 -3.95 -11.49 28.99
CA MET A 304 -2.51 -11.46 29.19
C MET A 304 -1.73 -12.05 28.00
N TYR A 305 -2.26 -13.10 27.36
CA TYR A 305 -1.74 -13.61 26.09
C TYR A 305 -1.87 -12.59 24.96
N PHE A 306 -3.10 -12.09 24.73
CA PHE A 306 -3.40 -11.12 23.68
C PHE A 306 -2.54 -9.84 23.76
N GLN A 307 -2.23 -9.36 24.97
CA GLN A 307 -1.37 -8.17 25.14
C GLN A 307 0.12 -8.46 24.95
N LYS A 308 0.57 -9.72 25.10
CA LYS A 308 1.96 -10.16 24.96
C LYS A 308 2.32 -10.59 23.53
N SER A 309 1.34 -11.07 22.77
CA SER A 309 1.48 -11.44 21.35
C SER A 309 1.66 -10.22 20.43
N PRO A 310 2.14 -10.39 19.18
CA PRO A 310 2.30 -9.32 18.19
C PRO A 310 0.96 -8.80 17.60
N LYS A 311 -0.03 -8.61 18.46
CA LYS A 311 -1.25 -7.79 18.33
C LYS A 311 -2.03 -8.02 17.02
N GLN A 312 -2.23 -9.29 16.66
CA GLN A 312 -3.13 -9.70 15.58
C GLN A 312 -4.55 -10.00 16.10
N PRO A 313 -5.61 -9.84 15.28
CA PRO A 313 -6.99 -10.16 15.70
C PRO A 313 -7.18 -11.64 16.10
N THR A 314 -6.38 -12.54 15.51
CA THR A 314 -6.38 -13.99 15.81
C THR A 314 -5.86 -14.32 17.20
N ASP A 315 -5.05 -13.45 17.80
CA ASP A 315 -4.44 -13.65 19.13
C ASP A 315 -5.49 -13.59 20.26
N CYS A 316 -6.75 -13.28 19.91
CA CYS A 316 -7.92 -13.27 20.78
C CYS A 316 -9.05 -14.21 20.30
N ASP A 317 -8.79 -15.18 19.42
CA ASP A 317 -9.85 -16.12 19.00
C ASP A 317 -10.06 -17.27 20.00
N PHE A 318 -8.96 -17.84 20.53
CA PHE A 318 -8.97 -18.98 21.47
C PHE A 318 -9.92 -20.12 21.06
N SER A 319 -9.69 -20.73 19.90
CA SER A 319 -10.59 -21.76 19.34
C SER A 319 -12.04 -21.28 19.23
N LYS A 320 -12.23 -20.02 18.81
CA LYS A 320 -13.49 -19.27 18.74
C LYS A 320 -14.17 -18.96 20.08
N THR A 321 -13.56 -19.24 21.23
CA THR A 321 -14.17 -18.96 22.55
C THR A 321 -14.04 -17.51 23.02
N ALA A 322 -13.13 -16.71 22.45
CA ALA A 322 -12.84 -15.34 22.90
C ALA A 322 -13.11 -14.26 21.84
N THR A 323 -13.16 -12.99 22.27
CA THR A 323 -13.43 -11.82 21.43
C THR A 323 -12.79 -10.56 22.00
N VAL A 324 -12.40 -9.65 21.11
CA VAL A 324 -11.88 -8.33 21.53
C VAL A 324 -13.05 -7.43 21.95
N THR A 325 -12.93 -6.79 23.11
CA THR A 325 -13.86 -5.78 23.62
C THR A 325 -13.16 -4.43 23.78
N SER A 326 -13.92 -3.35 23.57
CA SER A 326 -13.51 -1.98 23.88
C SER A 326 -13.92 -1.52 25.28
N GLN A 327 -14.64 -2.34 26.04
CA GLN A 327 -15.03 -2.08 27.42
C GLN A 327 -14.00 -2.66 28.39
N ASN A 328 -13.54 -1.86 29.37
CA ASN A 328 -12.54 -2.28 30.34
C ASN A 328 -13.10 -3.38 31.27
N PRO A 329 -12.52 -4.61 31.27
CA PRO A 329 -12.96 -5.70 32.13
C PRO A 329 -12.27 -5.71 33.50
N SER A 330 -11.45 -4.70 33.83
CA SER A 330 -10.80 -4.57 35.16
C SER A 330 -11.82 -4.34 36.28
N TYR A 331 -11.58 -4.90 37.46
CA TYR A 331 -12.44 -4.74 38.64
C TYR A 331 -11.64 -4.90 39.94
N ASN A 332 -12.07 -4.23 41.02
CA ASN A 332 -11.40 -4.25 42.33
C ASN A 332 -9.87 -4.06 42.19
N ASN A 333 -9.07 -5.02 42.66
CA ASN A 333 -7.61 -5.03 42.56
C ASN A 333 -7.09 -5.80 41.32
N CYS A 334 -7.98 -6.34 40.48
CA CYS A 334 -7.65 -7.07 39.27
C CYS A 334 -7.63 -6.15 38.04
N VAL A 335 -6.46 -5.93 37.46
CA VAL A 335 -6.23 -4.95 36.38
C VAL A 335 -5.90 -5.65 35.06
N TYR A 336 -6.68 -5.35 34.02
CA TYR A 336 -6.49 -5.85 32.66
C TYR A 336 -5.90 -4.74 31.75
N PRO A 337 -4.83 -4.99 30.97
CA PRO A 337 -4.28 -4.00 30.01
C PRO A 337 -4.99 -3.91 28.61
N GLY A 338 -5.17 -2.68 28.06
CA GLY A 338 -5.45 -2.26 26.63
C GLY A 338 -6.92 -1.97 26.15
N GLY A 339 -7.31 -0.86 25.46
CA GLY A 339 -8.76 -0.59 25.11
C GLY A 339 -9.23 0.56 24.15
N GLY A 340 -10.23 0.34 23.25
CA GLY A 340 -10.97 1.34 22.39
C GLY A 340 -11.44 0.90 20.95
N GLY A 341 -12.76 0.89 20.61
CA GLY A 341 -13.35 0.17 19.42
C GLY A 341 -14.07 1.02 18.34
N GLY A 342 -14.93 0.48 17.43
CA GLY A 342 -15.33 -0.93 17.13
C GLY A 342 -16.48 -1.10 16.08
N GLY A 343 -16.70 -2.35 15.59
CA GLY A 343 -17.91 -2.90 14.88
C GLY A 343 -18.11 -2.62 13.37
N GLY A 344 -18.56 -3.54 12.47
CA GLY A 344 -18.75 -5.01 12.54
C GLY A 344 -19.59 -5.64 11.37
N GLY A 345 -19.17 -6.81 10.81
CA GLY A 345 -19.92 -7.72 9.89
C GLY A 345 -20.10 -7.28 8.40
N GLY A 346 -20.03 -8.09 7.33
CA GLY A 346 -19.79 -9.54 7.12
C GLY A 346 -21.02 -10.30 6.56
N GLY A 347 -21.01 -11.09 5.47
CA GLY A 347 -20.00 -11.43 4.44
C GLY A 347 -20.28 -12.80 3.75
N GLY A 348 -20.06 -13.00 2.43
CA GLY A 348 -20.37 -14.30 1.77
C GLY A 348 -20.19 -14.49 0.24
N GLY A 349 -19.08 -15.14 -0.17
CA GLY A 349 -19.01 -16.22 -1.18
C GLY A 349 -19.38 -15.98 -2.66
N SER A 350 -18.37 -15.92 -3.54
CA SER A 350 -18.51 -15.99 -5.01
C SER A 350 -17.82 -17.22 -5.64
N LYS A 351 -18.21 -17.57 -6.88
CA LYS A 351 -17.34 -18.20 -7.88
C LYS A 351 -17.48 -17.44 -9.20
N ALA A 352 -16.41 -16.82 -9.69
CA ALA A 352 -16.36 -16.23 -11.03
C ALA A 352 -14.95 -16.27 -11.61
N VAL A 353 -14.88 -16.50 -12.92
CA VAL A 353 -13.68 -16.39 -13.77
C VAL A 353 -13.50 -14.92 -14.14
N MET A 354 -12.26 -14.45 -14.30
CA MET A 354 -11.98 -13.07 -14.70
C MET A 354 -11.23 -12.96 -16.04
N ASN A 355 -11.50 -11.87 -16.75
CA ASN A 355 -11.18 -11.68 -18.16
C ASN A 355 -10.24 -10.49 -18.38
N LYS A 356 -9.65 -10.41 -19.58
CA LYS A 356 -8.57 -9.48 -19.97
C LYS A 356 -8.89 -8.00 -19.73
N TYR A 357 -7.85 -7.23 -19.38
CA TYR A 357 -7.84 -5.77 -19.52
C TYR A 357 -8.16 -5.35 -20.96
N VAL A 358 -9.00 -4.32 -21.11
CA VAL A 358 -9.45 -3.77 -22.39
C VAL A 358 -8.55 -2.59 -22.78
N SER A 359 -7.97 -2.64 -23.98
CA SER A 359 -7.32 -1.47 -24.59
C SER A 359 -8.36 -0.36 -24.78
N SER A 360 -7.99 0.90 -24.49
CA SER A 360 -8.89 2.06 -24.62
C SER A 360 -9.02 2.49 -26.10
N ASP A 361 -9.55 1.59 -26.92
CA ASP A 361 -9.77 1.77 -28.36
C ASP A 361 -11.27 1.61 -28.69
N LYS A 362 -12.05 2.69 -28.49
CA LYS A 362 -13.31 2.95 -29.24
C LYS A 362 -13.95 4.32 -28.95
N VAL A 363 -13.38 5.39 -29.51
CA VAL A 363 -14.16 6.61 -29.85
C VAL A 363 -13.79 7.10 -31.26
N GLU A 364 -14.30 6.40 -32.27
CA GLU A 364 -14.56 6.91 -33.62
C GLU A 364 -15.94 6.37 -34.03
N LYS A 365 -16.84 7.06 -34.74
CA LYS A 365 -16.88 8.43 -35.31
C LYS A 365 -18.36 8.80 -35.43
N LYS A 366 -18.74 10.08 -35.23
CA LYS A 366 -19.82 10.70 -36.01
C LYS A 366 -19.47 12.17 -36.29
N ASN A 367 -19.54 12.52 -37.57
CA ASN A 367 -19.08 13.82 -38.09
C ASN A 367 -20.06 14.95 -37.73
N GLY A 368 -19.50 16.10 -37.40
CA GLY A 368 -20.20 17.39 -37.34
C GLY A 368 -19.15 18.50 -37.45
N ALA A 369 -18.98 19.05 -38.65
CA ALA A 369 -17.88 19.98 -38.93
C ALA A 369 -18.20 21.40 -38.46
N THR A 370 -17.29 21.99 -37.68
CA THR A 370 -17.00 23.43 -37.67
C THR A 370 -15.61 23.65 -37.06
N GLU A 371 -14.69 24.18 -37.85
CA GLU A 371 -13.56 24.99 -37.35
C GLU A 371 -14.12 26.19 -36.54
N PRO A 372 -13.40 26.76 -35.54
CA PRO A 372 -12.09 27.35 -35.83
C PRO A 372 -11.06 27.50 -34.68
N LYS A 373 -9.92 28.10 -35.07
CA LYS A 373 -8.90 28.82 -34.26
C LYS A 373 -7.93 28.00 -33.41
N VAL A 374 -6.77 27.81 -34.03
CA VAL A 374 -5.46 27.71 -33.37
C VAL A 374 -5.34 28.78 -32.28
N SER A 375 -5.08 28.36 -31.04
CA SER A 375 -4.44 29.20 -30.02
C SER A 375 -3.12 28.54 -29.64
N SER A 376 -2.02 29.26 -29.86
CA SER A 376 -0.72 28.92 -29.30
C SER A 376 -0.85 28.77 -27.78
N SER A 377 -0.42 27.64 -27.24
CA SER A 377 -0.19 27.43 -25.82
C SER A 377 1.24 26.91 -25.67
N LEU A 378 2.05 27.63 -24.89
CA LEU A 378 3.46 27.31 -24.71
C LEU A 378 3.62 25.90 -24.13
N SER A 379 4.44 25.08 -24.78
CA SER A 379 4.93 23.82 -24.22
C SER A 379 5.79 24.12 -22.98
N PHE A 380 5.17 24.13 -21.80
CA PHE A 380 5.92 24.17 -20.55
C PHE A 380 6.66 22.85 -20.37
N LEU A 381 7.98 22.91 -20.47
CA LEU A 381 8.87 21.88 -19.95
C LEU A 381 8.74 21.87 -18.43
N LEU A 382 7.73 21.14 -17.92
CA LEU A 382 7.52 20.91 -16.50
C LEU A 382 8.64 20.04 -15.95
N ILE A 383 9.73 20.69 -15.55
CA ILE A 383 10.68 20.13 -14.60
C ILE A 383 9.92 20.01 -13.28
N PHE A 384 9.36 18.82 -13.02
CA PHE A 384 8.82 18.49 -11.71
C PHE A 384 9.98 18.39 -10.73
N LEU A 385 10.28 19.52 -10.09
CA LEU A 385 11.08 19.55 -8.88
C LEU A 385 10.18 19.08 -7.72
N SER A 386 9.82 17.79 -7.73
CA SER A 386 9.09 17.18 -6.62
C SER A 386 9.85 17.46 -5.33
N LEU A 387 9.19 18.13 -4.38
CA LEU A 387 9.79 18.42 -3.07
C LEU A 387 10.07 17.10 -2.36
N ILE A 388 11.35 16.70 -2.38
CA ILE A 388 11.81 15.36 -2.03
C ILE A 388 11.70 15.16 -0.52
N PHE A 389 10.55 14.70 -0.06
CA PHE A 389 10.46 13.94 1.18
C PHE A 389 10.99 12.53 0.92
N HIS A 390 12.33 12.38 0.97
CA HIS A 390 12.90 11.06 1.27
C HIS A 390 12.36 10.64 2.64
N VAL A 391 11.59 9.55 2.67
CA VAL A 391 11.28 8.85 3.91
C VAL A 391 12.56 8.10 4.32
N TYR A 392 13.53 8.84 4.84
CA TYR A 392 14.61 8.27 5.62
C TYR A 392 14.01 7.71 6.91
N MET A 393 14.05 6.38 7.03
CA MET A 393 13.90 5.64 8.28
C MET A 393 15.10 4.71 8.45
#